data_AF-S9UW43-F1
#
_entry.id   AF-S9UW43-F1
#
_cell.length_a   1.000
_cell.length_b   1.000
_cell.length_c   1.000
_cell.angle_alpha   90.00
_cell.angle_beta   90.00
_cell.angle_gamma   90.00
#
_symmetry.space_group_name_H-M   'P 1'
#
loop_
_entity.id
_entity.type
_entity.pdbx_description
1 polymer ?
#
loop_
_entity_poly.entity_id
_entity_poly.type
_entity_poly.pdbx_seq_one_letter_code
_entity_poly.pdbx_strand_id
1 'polypeptide(L)'
;MAMPAWYDIRSMLSIGLRSGEQDSASLFQSVDYVRSMAHVAAKRYKINPRRVVYAGFSQGAATSIATALTAHLAPAGAAIMSGYFAGLDDTLPKVVNRDVPFHFFHGSADNVVPLQACKDSIEALAKDAKVTVPVAFKEYPGMMHAACPQEVNDLEAFLRKVLPEKQSGL
;
A
#
# COMPACT_ATOMS: atom_id res chain seq x y z
N MET A 1 -24.08 4.79 13.58
CA MET A 1 -22.72 4.55 14.10
C MET A 1 -21.74 5.14 13.11
N ALA A 2 -20.76 5.94 13.58
CA ALA A 2 -19.66 6.38 12.74
C ALA A 2 -18.71 5.18 12.53
N MET A 3 -18.36 4.87 11.28
CA MET A 3 -17.36 3.85 10.97
C MET A 3 -15.99 4.53 10.89
N PRO A 4 -14.94 4.02 11.56
CA PRO A 4 -13.60 4.55 11.40
C PRO A 4 -13.11 4.31 9.97
N ALA A 5 -12.59 5.36 9.34
CA ALA A 5 -12.08 5.33 7.98
C ALA A 5 -10.81 6.18 7.86
N TRP A 6 -9.94 5.83 6.91
CA TRP A 6 -8.78 6.63 6.53
C TRP A 6 -9.17 7.82 5.64
N TYR A 7 -10.22 7.70 4.85
CA TYR A 7 -10.74 8.78 4.01
C TYR A 7 -12.18 8.49 3.60
N ASP A 8 -12.87 9.49 3.07
CA ASP A 8 -14.24 9.30 2.59
C ASP A 8 -14.29 8.61 1.23
N ILE A 9 -15.10 7.55 1.15
CA ILE A 9 -15.43 6.85 -0.09
C ILE A 9 -16.80 7.37 -0.54
N ARG A 10 -16.83 8.26 -1.55
CA ARG A 10 -18.08 8.91 -2.00
C ARG A 10 -18.90 8.02 -2.96
N SER A 11 -18.27 6.98 -3.52
CA SER A 11 -18.89 5.96 -4.36
C SER A 11 -18.17 4.63 -4.12
N MET A 12 -18.93 3.58 -3.83
CA MET A 12 -18.39 2.22 -3.69
C MET A 12 -17.81 1.79 -5.03
N LEU A 13 -16.47 1.83 -5.17
CA LEU A 13 -15.50 1.21 -6.11
C LEU A 13 -15.97 0.56 -7.44
N SER A 14 -17.14 0.92 -7.93
CA SER A 14 -17.76 0.47 -9.17
C SER A 14 -17.34 1.34 -10.35
N ILE A 15 -16.55 2.40 -10.08
CA ILE A 15 -16.01 3.32 -11.07
C ILE A 15 -14.51 3.42 -10.76
N GLY A 16 -13.68 2.86 -11.66
CA GLY A 16 -12.28 2.51 -11.43
C GLY A 16 -11.35 3.63 -10.94
N LEU A 17 -10.05 3.30 -10.80
CA LEU A 17 -8.98 4.10 -10.16
C LEU A 17 -8.88 5.58 -10.57
N ARG A 18 -9.51 5.97 -11.69
CA ARG A 18 -9.45 7.30 -12.30
C ARG A 18 -10.65 8.18 -11.96
N SER A 19 -11.57 7.73 -11.12
CA SER A 19 -12.73 8.54 -10.77
C SER A 19 -12.34 9.58 -9.72
N GLY A 20 -12.59 10.86 -10.02
CA GLY A 20 -12.56 11.98 -9.06
C GLY A 20 -13.62 11.88 -7.95
N GLU A 21 -14.02 10.65 -7.60
CA GLU A 21 -14.99 10.29 -6.59
C GLU A 21 -14.31 9.90 -5.26
N GLN A 22 -12.98 9.77 -5.25
CA GLN A 22 -12.23 9.60 -4.01
C GLN A 22 -11.84 10.97 -3.45
N ASP A 23 -12.08 11.16 -2.15
CA ASP A 23 -11.63 12.36 -1.46
C ASP A 23 -10.12 12.30 -1.25
N SER A 24 -9.37 12.73 -2.27
CA SER A 24 -7.92 12.73 -2.26
C SER A 24 -7.37 13.64 -1.16
N ALA A 25 -8.04 14.74 -0.83
CA ALA A 25 -7.64 15.60 0.30
C ALA A 25 -7.70 14.82 1.62
N SER A 26 -8.79 14.10 1.88
CA SER A 26 -8.93 13.24 3.06
C SER A 26 -7.94 12.08 3.05
N LEU A 27 -7.64 11.47 1.89
CA LEU A 27 -6.58 10.47 1.76
C LEU A 27 -5.23 11.05 2.18
N PHE A 28 -4.88 12.23 1.69
CA PHE A 28 -3.58 12.85 1.99
C PHE A 28 -3.45 13.27 3.45
N GLN A 29 -4.54 13.62 4.15
CA GLN A 29 -4.51 13.80 5.61
C GLN A 29 -4.07 12.52 6.33
N SER A 30 -4.62 11.36 5.92
CA SER A 30 -4.22 10.06 6.47
C SER A 30 -2.81 9.65 6.09
N VAL A 31 -2.40 9.92 4.85
CA VAL A 31 -1.03 9.68 4.42
C VAL A 31 -0.05 10.51 5.24
N ASP A 32 -0.32 11.81 5.44
CA ASP A 32 0.53 12.69 6.24
C ASP A 32 0.58 12.24 7.70
N TYR A 33 -0.55 11.79 8.26
CA TYR A 33 -0.61 11.19 9.59
C TYR A 33 0.28 9.94 9.70
N VAL A 34 0.17 8.98 8.79
CA VAL A 34 0.99 7.75 8.77
C VAL A 34 2.48 8.08 8.60
N ARG A 35 2.84 8.99 7.69
CA ARG A 35 4.23 9.44 7.50
C ARG A 35 4.78 10.08 8.77
N SER A 36 3.99 10.93 9.44
CA SER A 36 4.41 11.59 10.68
C SER A 36 4.65 10.59 11.80
N MET A 37 3.76 9.59 11.94
CA MET A 37 3.88 8.51 12.92
C MET A 37 5.14 7.68 12.65
N ALA A 38 5.38 7.28 11.40
CA ALA A 38 6.56 6.54 11.01
C ALA A 38 7.85 7.33 11.29
N HIS A 39 7.88 8.63 10.99
CA HIS A 39 9.02 9.49 11.29
C HIS A 39 9.29 9.59 12.80
N VAL A 40 8.26 9.85 13.61
CA VAL A 40 8.37 9.96 15.07
C VAL A 40 8.84 8.65 15.68
N ALA A 41 8.25 7.52 15.27
CA ALA A 41 8.64 6.20 15.74
C ALA A 41 10.08 5.87 15.35
N ALA A 42 10.47 6.09 14.09
CA ALA A 42 11.82 5.82 13.62
C ALA A 42 12.87 6.63 14.40
N LYS A 43 12.59 7.92 14.65
CA LYS A 43 13.46 8.79 15.45
C LYS A 43 13.55 8.33 16.91
N ARG A 44 12.40 8.03 17.53
CA ARG A 44 12.32 7.62 18.95
C ARG A 44 13.07 6.31 19.21
N TYR A 45 12.89 5.33 18.34
CA TYR A 45 13.45 3.99 18.51
C TYR A 45 14.77 3.76 17.74
N LYS A 46 15.34 4.82 17.14
CA LYS A 46 16.57 4.77 16.33
C LYS A 46 16.51 3.69 15.24
N ILE A 47 15.35 3.57 14.59
CA ILE A 47 15.12 2.61 13.50
C ILE A 47 15.75 3.20 12.24
N ASN A 48 16.54 2.39 11.52
CA ASN A 48 17.05 2.78 10.22
C ASN A 48 15.86 3.05 9.28
N PRO A 49 15.78 4.24 8.63
CA PRO A 49 14.76 4.56 7.63
C PRO A 49 14.49 3.44 6.60
N ARG A 50 15.54 2.75 6.14
CA ARG A 50 15.47 1.61 5.21
C ARG A 50 14.90 0.32 5.82
N ARG A 51 14.38 0.36 7.04
CA ARG A 51 13.75 -0.78 7.74
C ARG A 51 12.29 -0.51 8.13
N VAL A 52 11.62 0.39 7.40
CA VAL A 52 10.19 0.65 7.58
C VAL A 52 9.42 0.08 6.38
N VAL A 53 8.34 -0.64 6.66
CA VAL A 53 7.43 -1.18 5.65
C VAL A 53 6.07 -0.51 5.87
N TYR A 54 5.42 -0.07 4.78
CA TYR A 54 4.04 0.40 4.81
C TYR A 54 3.13 -0.74 4.36
N ALA A 55 2.20 -1.14 5.21
CA ALA A 55 1.31 -2.27 4.92
C ALA A 55 -0.12 -1.95 5.36
N GLY A 56 -1.08 -2.48 4.63
CA GLY A 56 -2.48 -2.32 5.00
C GLY A 56 -3.42 -3.22 4.22
N PHE A 57 -4.64 -3.32 4.75
CA PHE A 57 -5.76 -4.04 4.17
C PHE A 57 -6.81 -3.05 3.64
N SER A 58 -7.39 -3.32 2.46
CA SER A 58 -8.48 -2.53 1.88
C SER A 58 -8.12 -1.03 1.80
N GLN A 59 -8.88 -0.16 2.46
CA GLN A 59 -8.59 1.27 2.50
C GLN A 59 -7.20 1.59 3.09
N GLY A 60 -6.74 0.84 4.10
CA GLY A 60 -5.40 0.98 4.64
C GLY A 60 -4.31 0.59 3.64
N ALA A 61 -4.62 -0.33 2.71
CA ALA A 61 -3.73 -0.69 1.62
C ALA A 61 -3.58 0.47 0.63
N ALA A 62 -4.69 1.13 0.29
CA ALA A 62 -4.68 2.32 -0.56
C ALA A 62 -3.86 3.47 0.05
N THR A 63 -4.06 3.74 1.34
CA THR A 63 -3.24 4.69 2.12
C THR A 63 -1.77 4.30 2.12
N SER A 64 -1.46 3.00 2.23
CA SER A 64 -0.09 2.47 2.22
C SER A 64 0.60 2.67 0.87
N ILE A 65 -0.11 2.51 -0.26
CA ILE A 65 0.45 2.77 -1.60
C ILE A 65 0.87 4.23 -1.72
N ALA A 66 -0.07 5.15 -1.45
CA ALA A 66 0.21 6.58 -1.54
C ALA A 66 1.35 6.95 -0.58
N THR A 67 1.33 6.45 0.67
CA THR A 67 2.39 6.67 1.65
C THR A 67 3.76 6.19 1.17
N ALA A 68 3.84 4.96 0.68
CA ALA A 68 5.11 4.36 0.25
C ALA A 68 5.77 5.14 -0.89
N LEU A 69 4.99 5.64 -1.86
CA LEU A 69 5.50 6.40 -3.00
C LEU A 69 6.04 7.79 -2.62
N THR A 70 5.55 8.36 -1.52
CA THR A 70 5.65 9.80 -1.23
C THR A 70 6.36 10.11 0.09
N ALA A 71 6.57 9.11 0.94
CA ALA A 71 7.24 9.27 2.23
C ALA A 71 8.70 9.70 2.05
N HIS A 72 9.15 10.72 2.78
CA HIS A 72 10.56 11.08 2.84
C HIS A 72 11.42 9.97 3.47
N LEU A 73 10.81 9.17 4.35
CA LEU A 73 11.42 7.96 4.88
C LEU A 73 11.23 6.85 3.84
N ALA A 74 12.26 6.64 3.02
CA ALA A 74 12.26 5.66 1.93
C ALA A 74 12.00 4.25 2.50
N PRO A 75 10.90 3.58 2.11
CA PRO A 75 10.52 2.30 2.68
C PRO A 75 11.41 1.16 2.21
N ALA A 76 11.51 0.12 3.05
CA ALA A 76 12.05 -1.18 2.70
C ALA A 76 11.15 -1.94 1.71
N GLY A 77 9.83 -1.69 1.78
CA GLY A 77 8.83 -2.28 0.91
C GLY A 77 7.42 -1.84 1.29
N ALA A 78 6.44 -2.27 0.51
CA ALA A 78 5.03 -2.06 0.78
C ALA A 78 4.21 -3.33 0.51
N ALA A 79 3.37 -3.72 1.47
CA ALA A 79 2.50 -4.90 1.38
C ALA A 79 1.03 -4.46 1.28
N ILE A 80 0.38 -4.83 0.18
CA ILE A 80 -0.95 -4.34 -0.18
C ILE A 80 -1.92 -5.53 -0.17
N MET A 81 -2.79 -5.61 0.84
CA MET A 81 -3.75 -6.71 1.00
C MET A 81 -5.15 -6.24 0.59
N SER A 82 -5.78 -6.94 -0.35
CA SER A 82 -7.12 -6.62 -0.87
C SER A 82 -7.32 -5.12 -1.19
N GLY A 83 -6.33 -4.53 -1.86
CA GLY A 83 -6.16 -3.08 -2.01
C GLY A 83 -6.31 -2.54 -3.42
N TYR A 84 -6.26 -1.21 -3.54
CA TYR A 84 -6.31 -0.45 -4.79
C TYR A 84 -5.55 0.88 -4.65
N PHE A 85 -5.09 1.46 -5.75
CA PHE A 85 -4.36 2.73 -5.76
C PHE A 85 -5.33 3.91 -5.77
N ALA A 86 -5.56 4.47 -4.60
CA ALA A 86 -6.37 5.67 -4.44
C ALA A 86 -5.60 6.97 -4.73
N GLY A 87 -6.30 7.98 -5.23
CA GLY A 87 -5.75 9.34 -5.41
C GLY A 87 -4.54 9.40 -6.35
N LEU A 88 -4.60 8.70 -7.48
CA LEU A 88 -3.50 8.60 -8.45
C LEU A 88 -2.98 9.98 -8.87
N ASP A 89 -3.84 10.84 -9.41
CA ASP A 89 -3.46 12.15 -9.97
C ASP A 89 -2.82 13.07 -8.93
N ASP A 90 -3.25 12.99 -7.67
CA ASP A 90 -2.66 13.75 -6.58
C ASP A 90 -1.35 13.13 -6.05
N THR A 91 -1.18 11.82 -6.21
CA THR A 91 0.02 11.09 -5.78
C THR A 91 1.16 11.29 -6.77
N LEU A 92 0.91 11.23 -8.09
CA LEU A 92 1.95 11.27 -9.12
C LEU A 92 2.93 12.45 -9.00
N PRO A 93 2.49 13.71 -8.78
CA PRO A 93 3.40 14.84 -8.62
C PRO A 93 4.26 14.78 -7.36
N LYS A 94 3.89 13.95 -6.38
CA LYS A 94 4.51 13.83 -5.06
C LYS A 94 5.40 12.58 -4.94
N VAL A 95 5.51 11.77 -6.00
CA VAL A 95 6.31 10.53 -5.98
C VAL A 95 7.78 10.84 -5.84
N VAL A 96 8.37 10.36 -4.74
CA VAL A 96 9.81 10.44 -4.45
C VAL A 96 10.48 9.07 -4.41
N ASN A 97 9.74 8.01 -4.07
CA ASN A 97 10.27 6.64 -4.00
C ASN A 97 9.77 5.82 -5.19
N ARG A 98 10.68 5.49 -6.11
CA ARG A 98 10.37 4.67 -7.30
C ARG A 98 10.97 3.26 -7.21
N ASP A 99 11.94 3.05 -6.33
CA ASP A 99 12.63 1.79 -6.11
C ASP A 99 11.95 0.90 -5.05
N VAL A 100 10.74 1.24 -4.60
CA VAL A 100 10.03 0.54 -3.52
C VAL A 100 9.55 -0.84 -3.98
N PRO A 101 9.94 -1.93 -3.31
CA PRO A 101 9.36 -3.24 -3.55
C PRO A 101 7.91 -3.29 -3.09
N PHE A 102 6.96 -3.40 -4.02
CA PHE A 102 5.55 -3.64 -3.72
C PHE A 102 5.22 -5.13 -3.84
N HIS A 103 4.39 -5.64 -2.93
CA HIS A 103 3.75 -6.96 -3.04
C HIS A 103 2.26 -6.84 -2.78
N PHE A 104 1.47 -7.18 -3.78
CA PHE A 104 0.01 -7.22 -3.73
C PHE A 104 -0.48 -8.64 -3.43
N PHE A 105 -1.44 -8.72 -2.52
CA PHE A 105 -2.09 -9.94 -2.06
C PHE A 105 -3.59 -9.75 -2.23
N HIS A 106 -4.26 -10.55 -3.05
CA HIS A 106 -5.66 -10.27 -3.40
C HIS A 106 -6.51 -11.52 -3.62
N GLY A 107 -7.74 -11.50 -3.14
CA GLY A 107 -8.71 -12.56 -3.36
C GLY A 107 -9.32 -12.51 -4.76
N SER A 108 -9.33 -13.63 -5.47
CA SER A 108 -9.93 -13.71 -6.81
C SER A 108 -11.46 -13.50 -6.83
N ALA A 109 -12.12 -13.70 -5.70
CA ALA A 109 -13.56 -13.55 -5.52
C ALA A 109 -13.92 -12.34 -4.65
N ASP A 110 -13.01 -11.36 -4.52
CA ASP A 110 -13.23 -10.14 -3.74
C ASP A 110 -14.43 -9.36 -4.31
N ASN A 111 -15.47 -9.23 -3.48
CA ASN A 111 -16.74 -8.61 -3.80
C ASN A 111 -16.85 -7.14 -3.34
N VAL A 112 -15.80 -6.59 -2.73
CA VAL A 112 -15.74 -5.20 -2.25
C VAL A 112 -14.71 -4.40 -3.04
N VAL A 113 -13.51 -4.95 -3.22
CA VAL A 113 -12.45 -4.40 -4.06
C VAL A 113 -12.24 -5.39 -5.21
N PRO A 114 -12.88 -5.17 -6.38
CA PRO A 114 -12.77 -6.10 -7.50
C PRO A 114 -11.30 -6.35 -7.86
N LEU A 115 -10.96 -7.60 -8.17
CA LEU A 115 -9.60 -8.00 -8.58
C LEU A 115 -9.03 -7.11 -9.70
N GLN A 116 -9.89 -6.62 -10.60
CA GLN A 116 -9.47 -5.71 -11.66
C GLN A 116 -8.91 -4.39 -11.12
N ALA A 117 -9.50 -3.81 -10.08
CA ALA A 117 -8.99 -2.58 -9.47
C ALA A 117 -7.57 -2.76 -8.91
N CYS A 118 -7.26 -3.94 -8.35
CA CYS A 118 -5.92 -4.30 -7.92
C CYS A 118 -4.95 -4.42 -9.11
N LYS A 119 -5.36 -5.11 -10.19
CA LYS A 119 -4.55 -5.23 -11.42
C LYS A 119 -4.26 -3.87 -12.07
N ASP A 120 -5.26 -3.01 -12.16
CA ASP A 120 -5.12 -1.65 -12.66
C ASP A 120 -4.16 -0.84 -11.77
N SER A 121 -4.13 -1.12 -10.46
CA SER A 121 -3.25 -0.43 -9.51
C SER A 121 -1.78 -0.80 -9.73
N ILE A 122 -1.53 -2.09 -9.97
CA ILE A 122 -0.21 -2.61 -10.33
C ILE A 122 0.26 -1.99 -11.66
N GLU A 123 -0.64 -1.89 -12.64
CA GLU A 123 -0.34 -1.24 -13.91
C GLU A 123 -0.02 0.25 -13.74
N ALA A 124 -0.80 0.99 -12.94
CA ALA A 124 -0.57 2.40 -12.66
C ALA A 124 0.75 2.63 -11.91
N LEU A 125 1.15 1.73 -11.01
CA LEU A 125 2.46 1.80 -10.36
C LEU A 125 3.60 1.70 -11.38
N ALA A 126 3.49 0.78 -12.33
CA ALA A 126 4.50 0.59 -13.36
C ALA A 126 4.52 1.73 -14.40
N LYS A 127 3.35 2.10 -14.93
CA LYS A 127 3.23 3.03 -16.06
C LYS A 127 3.20 4.51 -15.64
N ASP A 128 2.37 4.84 -14.66
CA ASP A 128 2.10 6.22 -14.28
C ASP A 128 3.08 6.70 -13.20
N ALA A 129 3.22 5.96 -12.10
CA ALA A 129 4.13 6.30 -11.00
C ALA A 129 5.61 6.04 -11.34
N LYS A 130 5.87 5.24 -12.38
CA LYS A 130 7.20 4.85 -12.87
C LYS A 130 8.03 4.15 -11.79
N VAL A 131 7.41 3.23 -11.04
CA VAL A 131 8.13 2.34 -10.14
C VAL A 131 9.13 1.52 -10.95
N THR A 132 10.40 1.53 -10.54
CA THR A 132 11.54 0.98 -11.27
C THR A 132 11.81 -0.48 -10.95
N VAL A 133 11.21 -1.00 -9.88
CA VAL A 133 11.32 -2.41 -9.49
C VAL A 133 10.04 -3.17 -9.83
N PRO A 134 10.13 -4.47 -10.16
CA PRO A 134 8.95 -5.27 -10.44
C PRO A 134 8.00 -5.32 -9.23
N VAL A 135 6.72 -5.04 -9.48
CA VAL A 135 5.65 -5.20 -8.50
C VAL A 135 5.27 -6.68 -8.42
N ALA A 136 5.39 -7.28 -7.24
CA ALA A 136 4.96 -8.66 -7.01
C ALA A 136 3.45 -8.72 -6.78
N PHE A 137 2.82 -9.81 -7.22
CA PHE A 137 1.39 -10.04 -7.08
C PHE A 137 1.10 -11.51 -6.79
N LYS A 138 0.23 -11.76 -5.82
CA LYS A 138 -0.27 -13.07 -5.43
C LYS A 138 -1.79 -13.04 -5.35
N GLU A 139 -2.41 -13.94 -6.09
CA GLU A 139 -3.86 -14.14 -6.12
C GLU A 139 -4.25 -15.35 -5.27
N TYR A 140 -5.36 -15.24 -4.52
CA TYR A 140 -5.93 -16.31 -3.69
C TYR A 140 -7.27 -16.79 -4.28
N PRO A 141 -7.32 -18.00 -4.88
CA PRO A 141 -8.52 -18.56 -5.49
C PRO A 141 -9.69 -18.68 -4.50
N GLY A 142 -10.88 -18.18 -4.87
CA GLY A 142 -12.11 -18.25 -4.07
C GLY A 142 -12.14 -17.35 -2.83
N MET A 143 -11.04 -16.67 -2.47
CA MET A 143 -11.02 -15.73 -1.36
C MET A 143 -11.80 -14.46 -1.74
N MET A 144 -12.75 -14.08 -0.88
CA MET A 144 -13.53 -12.84 -1.00
C MET A 144 -12.76 -11.66 -0.35
N HIS A 145 -13.45 -10.60 0.07
CA HIS A 145 -12.82 -9.48 0.79
C HIS A 145 -12.44 -9.86 2.22
N ALA A 146 -11.40 -10.66 2.37
CA ALA A 146 -10.93 -11.21 3.63
C ALA A 146 -9.42 -11.50 3.57
N ALA A 147 -8.86 -11.89 4.70
CA ALA A 147 -7.52 -12.47 4.78
C ALA A 147 -7.58 -13.98 5.00
N CYS A 148 -6.55 -14.71 4.56
CA CYS A 148 -6.42 -16.14 4.79
C CYS A 148 -5.05 -16.52 5.36
N PRO A 149 -4.89 -17.71 5.99
CA PRO A 149 -3.60 -18.15 6.54
C PRO A 149 -2.47 -18.18 5.50
N GLN A 150 -2.78 -18.53 4.25
CA GLN A 150 -1.83 -18.52 3.15
C GLN A 150 -1.33 -17.10 2.85
N GLU A 151 -2.22 -16.11 2.87
CA GLU A 151 -1.86 -14.69 2.71
C GLU A 151 -0.93 -14.21 3.83
N VAL A 152 -1.19 -14.61 5.07
CA VAL A 152 -0.33 -14.26 6.21
C VAL A 152 1.07 -14.86 6.07
N ASN A 153 1.18 -16.10 5.61
CA ASN A 153 2.47 -16.75 5.39
C ASN A 153 3.26 -16.08 4.25
N ASP A 154 2.60 -15.73 3.15
CA ASP A 154 3.23 -15.05 2.02
C ASP A 154 3.65 -13.61 2.41
N LEU A 155 2.86 -12.93 3.23
CA LEU A 155 3.21 -11.65 3.84
C LEU A 155 4.45 -11.77 4.72
N GLU A 156 4.52 -12.78 5.59
CA GLU A 156 5.71 -13.04 6.41
C GLU A 156 6.96 -13.25 5.54
N ALA A 157 6.85 -14.06 4.49
CA ALA A 157 7.95 -14.30 3.56
C ALA A 157 8.41 -13.00 2.87
N PHE A 158 7.48 -12.14 2.47
CA PHE A 158 7.79 -10.81 1.94
C PHE A 158 8.52 -9.95 2.97
N LEU A 159 8.01 -9.87 4.21
CA LEU A 159 8.62 -9.07 5.28
C LEU A 159 10.04 -9.54 5.57
N ARG A 160 10.30 -10.85 5.63
CA ARG A 160 11.66 -11.41 5.81
C ARG A 160 12.60 -11.01 4.67
N LYS A 161 12.09 -10.96 3.44
CA LYS A 161 12.89 -10.55 2.26
C LYS A 161 13.27 -9.07 2.31
N VAL A 162 12.34 -8.18 2.65
CA VAL A 162 12.60 -6.72 2.65
C VAL A 162 13.20 -6.21 3.96
N LEU A 163 13.07 -6.97 5.05
CA LEU A 163 13.66 -6.69 6.36
C LEU A 163 14.60 -7.83 6.79
N PRO A 164 15.69 -8.11 6.04
CA PRO A 164 16.62 -9.18 6.40
C PRO A 164 17.17 -8.97 7.82
N GLU A 165 17.53 -10.04 8.51
CA GLU A 165 18.13 -9.94 9.83
C GLU A 165 19.34 -9.02 9.80
N LYS A 166 19.50 -8.20 10.85
CA LYS A 166 20.73 -7.41 10.97
C LYS A 166 21.87 -8.41 11.12
N GLN A 167 22.80 -8.44 10.15
CA GLN A 167 24.06 -9.13 10.36
C GLN A 167 24.70 -8.52 11.60
N SER A 168 24.80 -9.31 12.67
CA SER A 168 25.48 -8.91 13.90
C SER A 168 26.98 -8.91 13.62
N GLY A 169 27.53 -7.74 13.30
CA GLY A 169 28.98 -7.53 13.26
C GLY A 169 29.50 -7.04 11.91
N LEU A 170 29.73 -5.73 11.83
CA LEU A 170 31.01 -5.12 11.43
C LEU A 170 31.24 -3.92 12.34
#